data_AF-A0A931BZE1-F1
#
_entry.id   AF-A0A931BZE1-F1
#
_cell.length_a   1.000
_cell.length_b   1.000
_cell.length_c   1.000
_cell.angle_alpha   90.00
_cell.angle_beta   90.00
_cell.angle_gamma   90.00
#
_symmetry.space_group_name_H-M   'P 1'
#
loop_
_entity.id
_entity.type
_entity.pdbx_description
1 polymer ?
#
loop_
_entity_poly.entity_id
_entity_poly.type
_entity_poly.pdbx_seq_one_letter_code
_entity_poly.pdbx_strand_id
1 'polypeptide(L)'
;MSNKLFKIIGYIMLGLLLIAIPMMIFIQIWMKESNPYKAATEYIETSKEIEKYVGKVNGYGWVVSGQSEEMQYEGNAFYNISVKGEKENVDINIRLEKDSLGWKVLNYNLY
;
A
#
# COMPACT_ATOMS: atom_id res chain seq x y z
N MET A 1 7.82 -29.28 -32.56
CA MET A 1 6.83 -28.22 -32.21
C MET A 1 6.94 -27.12 -33.26
N SER A 2 5.84 -26.68 -33.89
CA SER A 2 5.94 -25.80 -35.06
C SER A 2 6.21 -24.33 -34.69
N ASN A 3 6.93 -23.59 -35.53
CA ASN A 3 7.18 -22.15 -35.36
C ASN A 3 5.88 -21.31 -35.24
N LYS A 4 4.75 -21.84 -35.74
CA LYS A 4 3.43 -21.20 -35.62
C LYS A 4 2.88 -21.30 -34.20
N LEU A 5 3.06 -22.46 -33.55
CA LEU A 5 2.61 -22.68 -32.17
C LEU A 5 3.36 -21.77 -31.18
N PHE A 6 4.69 -21.65 -31.34
CA PHE A 6 5.49 -20.73 -30.51
C PHE A 6 5.06 -19.27 -30.65
N LYS A 7 4.71 -18.82 -31.86
CA LYS A 7 4.19 -17.46 -32.09
C LYS A 7 2.86 -17.23 -31.40
N ILE A 8 1.92 -18.19 -31.49
CA ILE A 8 0.62 -18.09 -30.83
C ILE A 8 0.79 -18.01 -29.31
N ILE A 9 1.62 -18.88 -28.73
CA ILE A 9 1.93 -18.84 -27.29
C ILE A 9 2.56 -17.49 -26.91
N GLY A 10 3.47 -16.97 -27.73
CA GLY A 10 4.07 -15.65 -27.54
C GLY A 10 3.03 -14.52 -27.50
N TYR A 11 2.06 -14.51 -28.42
CA TYR A 11 0.98 -13.51 -28.42
C TYR A 11 0.06 -13.63 -27.21
N ILE A 12 -0.25 -14.86 -26.76
CA ILE A 12 -1.06 -15.07 -25.56
C ILE A 12 -0.32 -14.54 -24.33
N MET A 13 0.96 -14.87 -24.17
CA MET A 13 1.76 -14.37 -23.04
C MET A 13 1.87 -12.84 -23.05
N LEU A 14 2.09 -12.24 -24.22
CA LEU A 14 2.11 -10.79 -24.36
C LEU A 14 0.77 -10.16 -23.99
N GLY A 15 -0.35 -10.75 -24.46
CA GLY A 15 -1.69 -10.30 -24.10
C GLY A 15 -1.96 -10.38 -22.59
N LEU A 16 -1.54 -11.47 -21.94
CA LEU A 16 -1.66 -11.61 -20.49
C LEU A 16 -0.84 -10.57 -19.73
N LEU A 17 0.40 -10.29 -20.15
CA LEU A 17 1.25 -9.27 -19.53
C LEU A 17 0.65 -7.87 -19.67
N LEU A 18 0.10 -7.55 -20.84
CA LEU A 18 -0.56 -6.26 -21.11
C LEU A 18 -1.81 -6.04 -20.25
N ILE A 19 -2.44 -7.09 -19.74
CA ILE A 19 -3.58 -6.99 -18.82
C ILE A 19 -3.11 -6.98 -17.36
N ALA A 20 -2.17 -7.86 -17.01
CA ALA A 20 -1.73 -8.03 -15.62
C ALA A 20 -1.03 -6.79 -15.06
N ILE A 21 -0.15 -6.14 -15.83
CA ILE A 21 0.62 -4.98 -15.36
C ILE A 21 -0.29 -3.79 -15.01
N PRO A 22 -1.18 -3.31 -15.90
CA PRO A 22 -2.10 -2.23 -15.56
C PRO A 22 -3.03 -2.58 -14.40
N MET A 23 -3.48 -3.84 -14.31
CA MET A 23 -4.33 -4.30 -13.20
C MET A 23 -3.61 -4.16 -11.85
N MET A 24 -2.34 -4.55 -11.77
CA MET A 24 -1.53 -4.36 -10.56
C MET A 24 -1.36 -2.88 -10.21
N ILE A 25 -1.08 -2.02 -11.19
CA ILE A 25 -0.96 -0.56 -10.96
C ILE A 25 -2.29 0.01 -10.45
N PHE A 26 -3.42 -0.39 -11.05
CA PHE A 26 -4.74 0.07 -10.65
C PHE A 26 -5.08 -0.31 -9.20
N ILE A 27 -4.78 -1.55 -8.79
CA ILE A 27 -4.97 -2.00 -7.40
C ILE A 27 -4.17 -1.12 -6.43
N GLN A 28 -2.92 -0.82 -6.77
CA GLN A 28 -2.06 0.01 -5.91
C GLN A 28 -2.57 1.45 -5.80
N ILE A 29 -3.06 2.04 -6.89
CA ILE A 29 -3.70 3.36 -6.87
C ILE A 29 -4.96 3.33 -5.98
N TRP A 30 -5.82 2.32 -6.17
CA TRP A 30 -7.06 2.19 -5.41
C TRP A 30 -6.80 2.03 -3.91
N MET A 31 -5.82 1.21 -3.53
CA MET A 31 -5.40 1.08 -2.13
C MET A 31 -4.89 2.39 -1.54
N LYS A 32 -4.04 3.13 -2.28
CA LYS A 32 -3.49 4.42 -1.83
C LYS A 32 -4.52 5.53 -1.75
N GLU A 33 -5.59 5.44 -2.52
CA GLU A 33 -6.70 6.40 -2.45
C GLU A 33 -7.69 6.13 -1.31
N SER A 34 -7.60 4.96 -0.65
CA SER A 34 -8.50 4.58 0.44
C SER A 34 -8.33 5.48 1.67
N ASN A 35 -9.45 5.79 2.34
CA ASN A 35 -9.47 6.55 3.58
C ASN A 35 -8.55 5.98 4.69
N PRO A 36 -8.57 4.66 4.98
CA PRO A 36 -7.68 4.09 5.99
C PRO A 36 -6.20 4.24 5.63
N TYR A 37 -5.82 4.15 4.34
CA TYR A 37 -4.44 4.38 3.93
C TYR A 37 -4.02 5.84 4.15
N LYS A 38 -4.87 6.80 3.77
CA LYS A 38 -4.59 8.23 3.97
C LYS A 38 -4.43 8.58 5.45
N ALA A 39 -5.30 8.05 6.31
CA ALA A 39 -5.19 8.21 7.76
C ALA A 39 -3.88 7.59 8.31
N ALA A 40 -3.46 6.45 7.77
CA ALA A 40 -2.19 5.83 8.15
C ALA A 40 -0.99 6.71 7.79
N THR A 41 -0.96 7.24 6.56
CA THR A 41 0.13 8.12 6.11
C THR A 41 0.15 9.46 6.85
N GLU A 42 -1.01 10.02 7.16
CA GLU A 42 -1.11 11.25 7.96
C GLU A 42 -0.54 11.04 9.38
N TYR A 43 -0.86 9.90 10.01
CA TYR A 43 -0.28 9.55 11.30
C TYR A 43 1.24 9.39 11.22
N ILE A 44 1.75 8.71 10.17
CA ILE A 44 3.19 8.51 9.95
C ILE A 44 3.92 9.85 9.81
N GLU A 45 3.36 10.81 9.06
CA GLU A 45 3.95 12.13 8.84
C GLU A 45 3.93 13.04 10.08
N THR A 46 2.92 12.88 10.94
CA THR A 46 2.73 13.73 12.12
C THR A 46 3.31 13.12 13.40
N SER A 47 3.63 11.82 13.41
CA SER A 47 4.19 11.12 14.56
C SER A 47 5.63 11.53 14.86
N LYS A 48 5.81 12.23 15.98
CA LYS A 48 7.13 12.56 16.53
C LYS A 48 7.94 11.35 16.95
N GLU A 49 7.29 10.20 17.16
CA GLU A 49 7.99 8.96 17.45
C GLU A 49 8.60 8.38 16.18
N ILE A 50 7.81 8.28 15.10
CA ILE A 50 8.29 7.77 13.80
C ILE A 50 9.37 8.70 13.22
N GLU A 51 9.20 10.02 13.32
CA GLU A 51 10.19 11.02 12.87
C GLU A 51 11.57 10.83 13.52
N LYS A 52 11.65 10.29 14.76
CA LYS A 52 12.94 10.02 15.40
C LYS A 52 13.74 8.96 14.63
N TYR A 53 13.05 7.94 14.12
CA TYR A 53 13.64 6.83 13.38
C TYR A 53 13.90 7.20 11.92
N VAL A 54 12.88 7.66 11.20
CA VAL A 54 12.96 7.86 9.74
C VAL A 54 13.46 9.24 9.34
N GLY A 55 13.45 10.22 10.26
CA GLY A 55 13.64 11.63 9.93
C GLY A 55 12.39 12.20 9.24
N LYS A 56 12.58 13.21 8.38
CA LYS A 56 11.47 13.74 7.58
C LYS A 56 11.05 12.71 6.54
N VAL A 57 9.74 12.50 6.38
CA VAL A 57 9.19 11.63 5.33
C VAL A 57 9.37 12.32 3.97
N ASN A 58 10.10 11.67 3.06
CA ASN A 58 10.32 12.11 1.69
C ASN A 58 9.34 11.45 0.70
N GLY A 59 8.66 10.38 1.12
CA GLY A 59 7.60 9.74 0.36
C GLY A 59 7.40 8.29 0.78
N TYR A 60 6.65 7.56 -0.05
CA TYR A 60 6.27 6.17 0.21
C TYR A 60 6.73 5.23 -0.93
N GLY A 61 6.83 3.95 -0.62
CA GLY A 61 7.06 2.88 -1.60
C GLY A 61 5.95 2.79 -2.64
N TRP A 62 6.25 2.16 -3.77
CA TRP A 62 5.24 1.96 -4.81
C TRP A 62 4.20 0.93 -4.37
N VAL A 63 4.68 -0.19 -3.81
CA VAL A 63 3.84 -1.29 -3.36
C VAL A 63 3.38 -1.04 -1.92
N VAL A 64 2.07 -1.08 -1.74
CA VAL A 64 1.40 -1.18 -0.45
C VAL A 64 0.77 -2.56 -0.40
N SER A 65 0.95 -3.24 0.72
CA SER A 65 0.26 -4.51 0.99
C SER A 65 -0.57 -4.35 2.26
N GLY A 66 -1.67 -5.08 2.34
CA GLY A 66 -2.60 -4.92 3.44
C GLY A 66 -4.03 -5.27 3.06
N GLN A 67 -4.90 -5.07 4.03
CA GLN A 67 -6.34 -5.28 3.88
C GLN A 67 -7.07 -4.18 4.64
N SER A 68 -8.21 -3.76 4.12
CA SER A 68 -9.14 -2.90 4.81
C SER A 68 -10.56 -3.42 4.63
N GLU A 69 -11.32 -3.35 5.70
CA GLU A 69 -12.75 -3.61 5.75
C GLU A 69 -13.42 -2.39 6.33
N GLU A 70 -14.39 -1.83 5.61
CA GLU A 70 -15.08 -0.62 6.01
C GLU A 70 -16.59 -0.86 5.96
N MET A 71 -17.24 -0.73 7.11
CA MET A 71 -18.68 -0.61 7.27
C MET A 71 -19.05 0.86 7.55
N GLN A 72 -20.35 1.16 7.60
CA GLN A 72 -20.83 2.54 7.68
C GLN A 72 -20.22 3.32 8.87
N TYR A 73 -20.10 2.69 10.04
CA TYR A 73 -19.59 3.30 11.27
C TYR A 73 -18.43 2.56 11.94
N GLU A 74 -18.04 1.41 11.38
CA GLU A 74 -17.00 0.54 11.92
C GLU A 74 -16.07 0.12 10.80
N GLY A 75 -14.84 -0.24 11.13
CA GLY A 75 -13.90 -0.69 10.12
C GLY A 75 -12.56 -1.07 10.73
N ASN A 76 -11.85 -1.94 10.03
CA ASN A 76 -10.53 -2.40 10.43
C ASN A 76 -9.61 -2.35 9.21
N ALA A 77 -8.38 -1.87 9.40
CA ALA A 77 -7.38 -1.88 8.36
C ALA A 77 -6.02 -2.29 8.92
N PHE A 78 -5.26 -2.97 8.08
CA PHE A 78 -3.88 -3.33 8.33
C PHE A 78 -3.08 -3.08 7.06
N TYR A 79 -2.00 -2.30 7.17
CA TYR A 79 -1.10 -2.04 6.06
C TYR A 79 0.35 -2.32 6.44
N ASN A 80 1.12 -2.78 5.46
CA ASN A 80 2.56 -2.65 5.43
C ASN A 80 2.90 -1.55 4.41
N ILE A 81 3.52 -0.48 4.91
CA ILE A 81 3.84 0.72 4.15
C ILE A 81 5.33 0.94 4.20
N SER A 82 5.99 0.91 3.04
CA SER A 82 7.38 1.30 2.93
C SER A 82 7.50 2.82 2.96
N VAL A 83 8.22 3.35 3.95
CA VAL A 83 8.41 4.78 4.18
C VAL A 83 9.81 5.18 3.79
N LYS A 84 9.92 6.18 2.92
CA LYS A 84 11.20 6.75 2.51
C LYS A 84 11.51 7.95 3.40
N GLY A 85 12.37 7.76 4.38
CA GLY A 85 12.82 8.80 5.29
C GLY A 85 14.06 9.53 4.80
N GLU A 86 14.38 10.66 5.44
CA GLU A 86 15.64 11.37 5.27
C GLU A 86 16.81 10.63 5.91
N LYS A 87 16.57 9.97 7.05
CA LYS A 87 17.60 9.20 7.76
C LYS A 87 17.72 7.78 7.23
N GLU A 88 16.58 7.09 7.13
CA GLU A 88 16.50 5.69 6.77
C GLU A 88 15.15 5.39 6.12
N ASN A 89 15.15 4.36 5.26
CA ASN A 89 13.91 3.79 4.72
C ASN A 89 13.50 2.63 5.62
N VAL A 90 12.25 2.60 6.06
CA VAL A 90 11.74 1.56 6.96
C VAL A 90 10.39 1.05 6.46
N ASP A 91 10.05 -0.18 6.80
CA ASP A 91 8.72 -0.71 6.54
C ASP A 91 7.88 -0.62 7.82
N ILE A 92 6.73 0.05 7.73
CA ILE A 92 5.82 0.24 8.87
C ILE A 92 4.59 -0.66 8.69
N ASN A 93 4.45 -1.62 9.61
CA ASN A 93 3.20 -2.35 9.77
C ASN A 93 2.28 -1.54 10.68
N ILE A 94 1.14 -1.10 10.18
CA ILE A 94 0.21 -0.20 10.89
C ILE A 94 -1.20 -0.77 10.89
N ARG A 95 -1.86 -0.76 12.06
CA ARG A 95 -3.24 -1.18 12.25
C ARG A 95 -4.11 0.02 12.58
N LEU A 96 -5.25 0.11 11.91
CA LEU A 96 -6.24 1.15 12.12
C LEU A 96 -7.61 0.55 12.41
N GLU A 97 -8.41 1.31 13.14
CA GLU A 97 -9.82 1.05 13.39
C GLU A 97 -10.62 2.31 13.06
N LYS A 98 -11.83 2.13 12.53
CA LYS A 98 -12.77 3.20 12.26
C LYS A 98 -13.86 3.18 13.32
N ASP A 99 -14.11 4.33 13.92
CA ASP A 99 -15.28 4.59 14.76
C ASP A 99 -16.15 5.72 14.16
N SER A 100 -17.12 6.20 14.93
CA SER A 100 -18.01 7.31 14.53
C SER A 100 -17.29 8.64 14.24
N LEU A 101 -16.04 8.80 14.69
CA LEU A 101 -15.20 9.98 14.48
C LEU A 101 -14.22 9.79 13.31
N GLY A 102 -14.07 8.58 12.79
CA GLY A 102 -13.22 8.26 11.65
C GLY A 102 -12.13 7.23 11.96
N TRP A 103 -11.12 7.16 11.09
CA TRP A 103 -10.03 6.21 11.19
C TRP A 103 -8.98 6.66 12.21
N LYS A 104 -8.57 5.76 13.10
CA LYS A 104 -7.55 5.97 14.12
C LYS A 104 -6.54 4.84 14.10
N VAL A 105 -5.28 5.16 14.37
CA VAL A 105 -4.21 4.18 14.48
C VAL A 105 -4.28 3.51 15.85
N LEU A 106 -4.37 2.19 15.87
CA LEU A 106 -4.35 1.38 17.10
C LEU A 106 -2.93 1.03 17.53
N ASN A 107 -2.11 0.59 16.58
CA ASN A 107 -0.70 0.26 16.82
C ASN A 107 0.08 0.27 15.52
N TYR A 108 1.40 0.31 15.65
CA TYR A 108 2.33 0.16 14.55
C TYR A 108 3.63 -0.51 15.01
N ASN A 109 4.36 -1.10 14.06
CA ASN A 109 5.70 -1.65 14.26
C ASN A 109 6.59 -1.24 13.09
N LEU A 110 7.82 -0.86 13.39
CA LEU A 110 8.87 -0.51 12.42
C LEU A 110 9.79 -1.72 12.22
N TYR A 111 10.17 -1.99 10.97
CA TYR A 111 11.13 -3.03 10.58
C TYR A 111 12.25 -2.44 9.73
#